data_AF-A0A933F005-F1
#
_entry.id   AF-A0A933F005-F1
#
_cell.length_a   1.000
_cell.length_b   1.000
_cell.length_c   1.000
_cell.angle_alpha   90.00
_cell.angle_beta   90.00
_cell.angle_gamma   90.00
#
_symmetry.space_group_name_H-M   'P 1'
#
loop_
_entity.id
_entity.type
_entity.pdbx_description
1 polymer ?
#
loop_
_entity_poly.entity_id
_entity_poly.type
_entity_poly.pdbx_seq_one_letter_code
_entity_poly.pdbx_strand_id
1 'polypeptide(L)'
;MPIPLAMPDPRESEPEPVPLHEAYRACEEIARAHYENFPVASRFLSADRRIALAAIYAFARRADDIADAAAPSGERLRALDTVEQALHRALGGEPRGAVFTALADAIERNRLPVEPFLDLLEAFRMDARDATFPTWDELLAYCRGSANTIGRLVLALYAIDDPEALRGSDDVCTALQLTNFWQDLGADLARGRLFIPLEDLARFDLKQDALSRASSRHGLGRLLSHECRATRELYRRGSVVTRHAPFLLSLHLRASIAGGLAILGAVDRLGWRVLEHRPVLSGPARVAVLLRSVLGIHA
;
A
#
# COMPACT_ATOMS: atom_id res chain seq x y z
N MET A 1 12.11 -15.88 -0.88
CA MET A 1 13.51 -15.46 -0.64
C MET A 1 13.53 -13.95 -0.73
N PRO A 2 14.30 -13.25 0.11
CA PRO A 2 14.48 -11.80 -0.06
C PRO A 2 15.05 -11.53 -1.45
N ILE A 3 14.53 -10.51 -2.13
CA ILE A 3 15.04 -10.06 -3.41
C ILE A 3 16.37 -9.37 -3.11
N PRO A 4 17.51 -9.84 -3.64
CA PRO A 4 18.77 -9.12 -3.53
C PRO A 4 18.56 -7.72 -4.12
N LEU A 5 19.09 -6.69 -3.47
CA LEU A 5 19.13 -5.37 -4.09
C LEU A 5 20.04 -5.49 -5.31
N ALA A 6 19.46 -5.72 -6.48
CA ALA A 6 20.15 -5.51 -7.74
C ALA A 6 20.28 -3.99 -7.89
N MET A 7 21.29 -3.42 -7.23
CA MET A 7 21.73 -2.08 -7.56
C MET A 7 22.17 -2.13 -9.01
N PRO A 8 21.52 -1.41 -9.94
CA PRO A 8 22.13 -1.23 -11.25
C PRO A 8 23.52 -0.64 -11.00
N ASP A 9 24.54 -1.21 -11.65
CA ASP A 9 25.88 -0.63 -11.62
C ASP A 9 25.73 0.85 -12.00
N PRO A 10 26.35 1.83 -11.30
CA PRO A 10 26.38 3.21 -11.76
C PRO A 10 26.92 3.37 -13.20
N ARG A 11 27.56 2.32 -13.74
CA ARG A 11 28.08 2.17 -15.10
C ARG A 11 27.21 1.31 -16.01
N GLU A 12 26.13 0.69 -15.51
CA GLU A 12 25.06 0.17 -16.37
C GLU A 12 24.38 1.37 -17.00
N SER A 13 24.48 1.46 -18.33
CA SER A 13 23.89 2.53 -19.14
C SER A 13 22.48 2.83 -18.66
N GLU A 14 22.21 4.10 -18.35
CA GLU A 14 20.86 4.54 -17.98
C GLU A 14 19.84 3.99 -18.99
N PRO A 15 18.73 3.39 -18.55
CA PRO A 15 17.82 2.72 -19.46
C PRO A 15 17.34 3.69 -20.54
N GLU A 16 17.50 3.30 -21.80
CA GLU A 16 17.12 4.10 -22.96
C GLU A 16 15.64 4.51 -22.93
N PRO A 17 15.25 5.59 -23.62
CA PRO A 17 13.86 5.97 -23.77
C PRO A 17 13.04 4.81 -24.38
N VAL A 18 11.97 4.42 -23.70
CA VAL A 18 11.08 3.34 -24.15
C VAL A 18 9.86 3.96 -24.84
N PRO A 19 9.36 3.43 -25.96
CA PRO A 19 8.10 3.89 -26.55
C PRO A 19 6.95 3.84 -25.52
N LEU A 20 6.13 4.88 -25.47
CA LEU A 20 5.11 5.06 -24.41
C LEU A 20 4.16 3.85 -24.23
N HIS A 21 3.76 3.22 -25.33
CA HIS A 21 2.87 2.06 -25.29
C HIS A 21 3.54 0.81 -24.69
N GLU A 22 4.85 0.63 -24.88
CA GLU A 22 5.64 -0.43 -24.24
C GLU A 22 5.88 -0.10 -22.77
N ALA A 23 6.13 1.18 -22.45
CA ALA A 23 6.28 1.65 -21.08
C ALA A 23 5.05 1.34 -20.21
N TYR A 24 3.84 1.67 -20.72
CA TYR A 24 2.60 1.32 -20.04
C TYR A 24 2.37 -0.20 -19.93
N ARG A 25 2.72 -0.97 -20.97
CA ARG A 25 2.60 -2.44 -20.93
C ARG A 25 3.46 -3.03 -19.81
N ALA A 26 4.71 -2.59 -19.69
CA ALA A 26 5.60 -3.03 -18.61
C ALA A 26 5.03 -2.68 -17.22
N CYS A 27 4.44 -1.49 -17.07
CA CYS A 27 3.78 -1.10 -15.82
C CYS A 27 2.56 -1.98 -15.51
N GLU A 28 1.75 -2.33 -16.51
CA GLU A 28 0.63 -3.26 -16.34
C GLU A 28 1.09 -4.66 -15.96
N GLU A 29 2.21 -5.14 -16.51
CA GLU A 29 2.79 -6.43 -16.17
C GLU A 29 3.25 -6.46 -14.72
N ILE A 30 3.95 -5.42 -14.26
CA ILE A 30 4.32 -5.25 -12.84
C ILE A 30 3.06 -5.25 -11.96
N ALA A 31 2.04 -4.46 -12.33
CA ALA A 31 0.80 -4.38 -11.55
C ALA A 31 -0.01 -5.70 -11.49
N ARG A 32 0.10 -6.56 -12.51
CA ARG A 32 -0.57 -7.87 -12.53
C ARG A 32 0.21 -8.96 -11.81
N ALA A 33 1.54 -8.86 -11.75
CA ALA A 33 2.40 -9.85 -11.13
C ALA A 33 2.27 -9.89 -9.59
N HIS A 34 1.86 -8.78 -8.97
CA HIS A 34 1.77 -8.65 -7.53
C HIS A 34 0.35 -8.84 -7.01
N TYR A 35 0.20 -9.76 -6.05
CA TYR A 35 -1.07 -9.98 -5.35
C TYR A 35 -1.27 -8.89 -4.30
N GLU A 36 -2.28 -8.05 -4.52
CA GLU A 36 -2.73 -7.07 -3.54
C GLU A 36 -4.15 -7.39 -3.08
N ASN A 37 -4.48 -7.00 -1.85
CA ASN A 37 -5.88 -6.98 -1.38
C ASN A 37 -6.73 -5.96 -2.19
N PHE A 38 -6.06 -5.13 -2.99
CA PHE A 38 -6.62 -4.14 -3.90
C PHE A 38 -6.34 -4.52 -5.36
N PRO A 39 -7.36 -4.83 -6.19
CA PRO A 39 -7.11 -5.15 -7.59
C PRO A 39 -6.76 -3.87 -8.37
N VAL A 40 -5.47 -3.56 -8.48
CA VAL A 40 -4.91 -2.45 -9.29
C VAL A 40 -5.34 -2.58 -10.76
N ALA A 41 -5.54 -3.81 -11.25
CA ALA A 41 -6.06 -4.12 -12.59
C ALA A 41 -7.61 -4.25 -12.64
N SER A 42 -8.35 -3.54 -11.78
CA SER A 42 -9.81 -3.64 -11.74
C SER A 42 -10.44 -3.23 -13.07
N ARG A 43 -11.27 -4.12 -13.63
CA ARG A 43 -12.07 -3.84 -14.83
C ARG A 43 -13.15 -2.76 -14.61
N PHE A 44 -13.36 -2.32 -13.36
CA PHE A 44 -14.24 -1.20 -13.07
C PHE A 44 -13.68 0.14 -13.57
N LEU A 45 -12.36 0.31 -13.64
CA LEU A 45 -11.76 1.56 -14.10
C LEU A 45 -11.74 1.60 -15.64
N SER A 46 -11.86 2.79 -16.26
CA SER A 46 -11.72 2.95 -17.71
C SER A 46 -10.29 2.62 -18.17
N ALA A 47 -10.09 2.33 -19.46
CA ALA A 47 -8.77 1.93 -19.97
C ALA A 47 -7.67 2.96 -19.65
N ASP A 48 -7.96 4.24 -19.88
CA ASP A 48 -7.03 5.35 -19.57
C ASP A 48 -6.69 5.45 -18.08
N ARG A 49 -7.66 5.18 -17.19
CA ARG A 49 -7.43 5.22 -15.74
C ARG A 49 -6.64 4.01 -15.25
N ARG A 50 -6.84 2.84 -15.87
CA ARG A 50 -6.07 1.63 -15.55
C ARG A 50 -4.60 1.78 -15.89
N ILE A 51 -4.26 2.30 -17.06
CA ILE A 51 -2.85 2.46 -17.46
C ILE A 51 -2.13 3.49 -16.58
N ALA A 52 -2.79 4.61 -16.24
CA ALA A 52 -2.23 5.59 -15.33
C ALA A 52 -2.04 5.03 -13.92
N LEU A 53 -3.03 4.28 -13.40
CA LEU A 53 -2.92 3.61 -12.12
C LEU A 53 -1.81 2.55 -12.10
N ALA A 54 -1.64 1.81 -13.21
CA ALA A 54 -0.55 0.85 -13.35
C ALA A 54 0.82 1.52 -13.29
N ALA A 55 0.99 2.70 -13.90
CA ALA A 55 2.24 3.47 -13.82
C ALA A 55 2.53 3.95 -12.39
N ILE A 56 1.52 4.48 -11.68
CA ILE A 56 1.62 4.87 -10.26
C ILE A 56 2.03 3.66 -9.41
N TYR A 57 1.37 2.52 -9.60
CA TYR A 57 1.67 1.30 -8.87
C TYR A 57 3.08 0.77 -9.16
N ALA A 58 3.51 0.76 -10.44
CA ALA A 58 4.83 0.31 -10.81
C ALA A 58 5.95 1.19 -10.19
N PHE A 59 5.72 2.49 -10.08
CA PHE A 59 6.60 3.40 -9.36
C PHE A 59 6.65 3.07 -7.86
N ALA A 60 5.49 2.99 -7.21
CA ALA A 60 5.39 2.66 -5.80
C ALA A 60 6.08 1.32 -5.48
N ARG A 61 5.79 0.29 -6.29
CA ARG A 61 6.35 -1.05 -6.11
C ARG A 61 7.86 -1.07 -6.27
N ARG A 62 8.40 -0.32 -7.25
CA ARG A 62 9.85 -0.22 -7.44
C ARG A 62 10.55 0.38 -6.22
N ALA A 63 9.97 1.41 -5.60
CA ALA A 63 10.54 2.02 -4.40
C ALA A 63 10.38 1.13 -3.16
N ASP A 64 9.23 0.46 -3.02
CA ASP A 64 8.95 -0.54 -1.98
C ASP A 64 9.94 -1.71 -2.04
N ASP A 65 10.18 -2.28 -3.23
CA ASP A 65 11.17 -3.34 -3.46
C ASP A 65 12.59 -2.95 -3.01
N ILE A 66 12.96 -1.68 -3.17
CA ILE A 66 14.25 -1.15 -2.71
C ILE A 66 14.29 -1.04 -1.18
N ALA A 67 13.22 -0.55 -0.56
CA ALA A 67 13.13 -0.43 0.89
C ALA A 67 13.15 -1.82 1.58
N ASP A 68 12.56 -2.83 0.95
CA ASP A 68 12.46 -4.20 1.43
C ASP A 68 13.64 -5.10 1.06
N ALA A 69 14.58 -4.61 0.25
CA ALA A 69 15.69 -5.42 -0.21
C ALA A 69 16.60 -5.86 0.95
N ALA A 70 17.17 -7.06 0.84
CA ALA A 70 18.15 -7.56 1.81
C ALA A 70 19.53 -6.90 1.58
N ALA A 71 19.61 -5.61 1.88
CA ALA A 71 20.80 -4.79 1.76
C ALA A 71 20.94 -3.84 2.97
N PRO A 72 22.16 -3.36 3.29
CA PRO A 72 22.35 -2.37 4.34
C PRO A 72 21.47 -1.12 4.14
N SER A 73 20.97 -0.54 5.23
CA SER A 73 20.14 0.67 5.21
C SER A 73 20.73 1.79 4.33
N GLY A 74 22.04 2.05 4.45
CA GLY A 74 22.70 3.09 3.65
C GLY A 74 22.70 2.82 2.14
N GLU A 75 22.66 1.56 1.70
CA GLU A 75 22.54 1.22 0.27
C GLU A 75 21.10 1.41 -0.22
N ARG A 76 20.11 0.95 0.57
CA ARG A 76 18.68 1.16 0.29
C ARG A 76 18.34 2.64 0.18
N LEU A 77 18.84 3.48 1.09
CA LEU A 77 18.64 4.93 1.09
C LEU A 77 19.24 5.59 -0.17
N ARG A 78 20.48 5.25 -0.55
CA ARG A 78 21.08 5.76 -1.79
C ARG A 78 20.30 5.35 -3.04
N ALA A 79 19.76 4.13 -3.04
CA ALA A 79 18.92 3.65 -4.14
C ALA A 79 17.59 4.42 -4.25
N LEU A 80 16.97 4.74 -3.12
CA LEU A 80 15.79 5.62 -3.08
C LEU A 80 16.10 7.04 -3.56
N ASP A 81 17.28 7.58 -3.22
CA ASP A 81 17.72 8.88 -3.74
C ASP A 81 17.88 8.85 -5.27
N THR A 82 18.39 7.76 -5.84
CA THR A 82 18.44 7.56 -7.30
C THR A 82 17.04 7.51 -7.92
N VAL A 83 16.06 6.91 -7.24
CA VAL A 83 14.66 6.89 -7.70
C VAL A 83 14.07 8.30 -7.70
N GLU A 84 14.32 9.11 -6.66
CA GLU A 84 13.86 10.50 -6.60
C GLU A 84 14.49 11.35 -7.70
N GLN A 85 15.80 11.21 -7.94
CA GLN A 85 16.49 11.89 -9.03
C GLN A 85 15.91 11.50 -10.40
N ALA A 86 15.59 10.22 -10.59
CA ALA A 86 14.95 9.75 -11.82
C ALA A 86 13.53 10.32 -12.00
N LEU A 87 12.75 10.45 -10.92
CA LEU A 87 11.46 11.15 -10.94
C LEU A 87 11.61 12.60 -11.37
N HIS A 88 12.54 13.35 -10.77
CA HIS A 88 12.79 14.75 -11.14
C HIS A 88 13.23 14.91 -12.60
N ARG A 89 14.11 14.03 -13.11
CA ARG A 89 14.50 14.03 -14.53
C ARG A 89 13.31 13.77 -15.45
N ALA A 90 12.46 12.80 -15.10
CA ALA A 90 11.27 12.48 -15.86
C ALA A 90 10.29 13.67 -15.92
N LEU A 91 10.09 14.37 -14.80
CA LEU A 91 9.29 15.59 -14.72
C LEU A 91 9.93 16.78 -15.47
N GLY A 92 11.25 16.78 -15.64
CA GLY A 92 12.00 17.73 -16.45
C GLY A 92 11.95 17.48 -17.96
N GLY A 93 11.22 16.44 -18.42
CA GLY A 93 11.08 16.09 -19.83
C GLY A 93 12.09 15.07 -20.35
N GLU A 94 12.88 14.45 -19.48
CA GLU A 94 13.88 13.44 -19.84
C GLU A 94 13.64 12.09 -19.14
N PRO A 95 12.47 11.45 -19.33
CA PRO A 95 12.20 10.16 -18.68
C PRO A 95 13.09 9.04 -19.25
N ARG A 96 13.63 8.22 -18.35
CA ARG A 96 14.47 7.05 -18.68
C ARG A 96 13.85 5.77 -18.14
N GLY A 97 13.76 4.75 -18.99
CA GLY A 97 13.15 3.46 -18.67
C GLY A 97 11.63 3.47 -18.52
N ALA A 98 11.03 2.29 -18.68
CA ALA A 98 9.58 2.12 -18.82
C ALA A 98 8.74 2.76 -17.69
N VAL A 99 9.12 2.58 -16.42
CA VAL A 99 8.33 3.09 -15.29
C VAL A 99 8.26 4.61 -15.30
N PHE A 100 9.40 5.29 -15.45
CA PHE A 100 9.43 6.75 -15.43
C PHE A 100 8.86 7.39 -16.70
N THR A 101 8.99 6.73 -17.87
CA THR A 101 8.32 7.16 -19.10
C THR A 101 6.80 7.12 -18.96
N ALA A 102 6.24 6.00 -18.50
CA ALA A 102 4.80 5.89 -18.29
C ALA A 102 4.31 6.84 -17.19
N LEU A 103 5.09 7.00 -16.11
CA LEU A 103 4.73 7.86 -15.00
C LEU A 103 4.71 9.35 -15.39
N ALA A 104 5.72 9.83 -16.12
CA ALA A 104 5.77 11.21 -16.59
C ALA A 104 4.55 11.56 -17.45
N ASP A 105 4.23 10.71 -18.43
CA ASP A 105 3.02 10.87 -19.25
C ASP A 105 1.75 10.84 -18.39
N ALA A 106 1.64 9.91 -17.44
CA ALA A 106 0.48 9.82 -16.57
C ALA A 106 0.30 11.07 -15.69
N ILE A 107 1.40 11.63 -15.15
CA ILE A 107 1.39 12.86 -14.36
C ILE A 107 0.94 14.04 -15.21
N GLU A 108 1.54 14.24 -16.38
CA GLU A 108 1.21 15.35 -17.27
C GLU A 108 -0.24 15.26 -17.79
N ARG A 109 -0.62 14.11 -18.36
CA ARG A 109 -1.94 13.88 -18.97
C ARG A 109 -3.08 14.04 -17.98
N ASN A 110 -2.87 13.67 -16.72
CA ASN A 110 -3.90 13.71 -15.68
C ASN A 110 -3.73 14.85 -14.67
N ARG A 111 -2.71 15.71 -14.84
CA ARG A 111 -2.37 16.81 -13.93
C ARG A 111 -2.25 16.33 -12.48
N LEU A 112 -1.55 15.22 -12.28
CA LEU A 112 -1.38 14.66 -10.94
C LEU A 112 -0.46 15.55 -10.10
N PRO A 113 -0.77 15.78 -8.82
CA PRO A 113 0.16 16.43 -7.90
C PRO A 113 1.41 15.57 -7.73
N VAL A 114 2.58 16.22 -7.65
CA VAL A 114 3.87 15.53 -7.52
C VAL A 114 4.16 15.16 -6.07
N GLU A 115 3.66 15.95 -5.13
CA GLU A 115 3.91 15.85 -3.69
C GLU A 115 3.61 14.44 -3.14
N PRO A 116 2.50 13.76 -3.49
CA PRO A 116 2.24 12.41 -3.01
C PRO A 116 3.30 11.37 -3.41
N PHE A 117 3.98 11.55 -4.55
CA PHE A 117 5.06 10.64 -4.95
C PHE A 117 6.32 10.84 -4.09
N LEU A 118 6.61 12.08 -3.70
CA LEU A 118 7.73 12.42 -2.82
C LEU A 118 7.46 11.95 -1.38
N ASP A 119 6.24 12.18 -0.88
CA ASP A 119 5.78 11.71 0.43
C ASP A 119 5.88 10.18 0.54
N LEU A 120 5.54 9.48 -0.55
CA LEU A 120 5.67 8.02 -0.64
C LEU A 120 7.14 7.57 -0.56
N LEU A 121 8.06 8.27 -1.24
CA LEU A 121 9.50 7.99 -1.14
C LEU A 121 10.03 8.22 0.28
N GLU A 122 9.58 9.26 0.99
CA GLU A 122 9.98 9.46 2.39
C GLU A 122 9.47 8.33 3.30
N ALA A 123 8.24 7.84 3.08
CA ALA A 123 7.75 6.68 3.81
C ALA A 123 8.64 5.44 3.59
N PHE A 124 9.05 5.18 2.35
CA PHE A 124 10.01 4.10 2.05
C PHE A 124 11.40 4.33 2.65
N ARG A 125 11.84 5.59 2.82
CA ARG A 125 13.06 5.91 3.56
C ARG A 125 12.93 5.61 5.05
N MET A 126 11.75 5.83 5.64
CA MET A 126 11.47 5.41 7.03
C MET A 126 11.58 3.89 7.16
N ASP A 127 11.04 3.15 6.19
CA ASP A 127 11.14 1.68 6.14
C ASP A 127 12.58 1.21 5.98
N ALA A 128 13.37 1.87 5.13
CA ALA A 128 14.79 1.57 4.96
C ALA A 128 15.62 1.85 6.22
N ARG A 129 15.08 2.59 7.19
CA ARG A 129 15.68 2.87 8.52
C ARG A 129 15.12 1.96 9.61
N ASP A 130 14.34 0.94 9.25
CA ASP A 130 13.73 -0.04 10.15
C ASP A 130 12.91 0.64 11.27
N ALA A 131 12.03 1.58 10.86
CA ALA A 131 11.23 2.39 11.77
C ALA A 131 10.42 1.55 12.79
N THR A 132 10.28 2.11 13.99
CA THR A 132 9.39 1.60 15.05
C THR A 132 8.38 2.69 15.41
N PHE A 133 7.21 2.29 15.91
CA PHE A 133 6.10 3.20 16.17
C PHE A 133 5.80 3.21 17.67
N PRO A 134 6.25 4.23 18.41
CA PRO A 134 5.93 4.37 19.83
C PRO A 134 4.43 4.41 20.10
N THR A 135 3.68 5.12 19.26
CA THR A 135 2.24 5.38 19.43
C THR A 135 1.43 5.07 18.18
N TRP A 136 0.13 4.87 18.36
CA TRP A 136 -0.84 4.73 17.26
C TRP A 136 -0.81 5.94 16.32
N ASP A 137 -0.71 7.16 16.86
CA ASP A 137 -0.68 8.38 16.06
C ASP A 137 0.57 8.48 15.17
N GLU A 138 1.71 7.96 15.63
CA GLU A 138 2.93 7.85 14.83
C GLU A 138 2.81 6.79 13.73
N LEU A 139 2.15 5.66 14.00
CA LEU A 139 1.82 4.67 12.97
C LEU A 139 0.88 5.28 11.92
N LEU A 140 -0.15 6.01 12.34
CA LEU A 140 -1.03 6.74 11.43
C LEU A 140 -0.28 7.81 10.63
N ALA A 141 0.71 8.47 11.24
CA ALA A 141 1.55 9.45 10.57
C ALA A 141 2.37 8.82 9.45
N TYR A 142 2.91 7.63 9.68
CA TYR A 142 3.55 6.85 8.63
C TYR A 142 2.57 6.47 7.52
N CYS A 143 1.34 6.02 7.86
CA CYS A 143 0.32 5.70 6.84
C CYS A 143 -0.08 6.89 5.96
N ARG A 144 0.07 8.13 6.45
CA ARG A 144 -0.15 9.34 5.62
C ARG A 144 0.77 9.36 4.40
N GLY A 145 2.04 8.99 4.57
CA GLY A 145 3.01 8.92 3.47
C GLY A 145 2.92 7.62 2.67
N SER A 146 2.78 6.48 3.35
CA SER A 146 2.87 5.16 2.70
C SER A 146 1.62 4.72 1.95
N ALA A 147 0.43 5.19 2.36
CA ALA A 147 -0.84 4.70 1.83
C ALA A 147 -1.78 5.82 1.37
N ASN A 148 -1.94 6.90 2.14
CA ASN A 148 -2.91 7.94 1.82
C ASN A 148 -2.54 8.70 0.54
N THR A 149 -1.24 8.85 0.26
CA THR A 149 -0.70 9.39 -1.00
C THR A 149 -1.28 8.68 -2.22
N ILE A 150 -1.34 7.34 -2.21
CA ILE A 150 -1.92 6.54 -3.29
C ILE A 150 -3.41 6.83 -3.46
N GLY A 151 -4.17 6.88 -2.36
CA GLY A 151 -5.60 7.22 -2.40
C GLY A 151 -5.85 8.60 -3.00
N ARG A 152 -5.05 9.59 -2.62
CA ARG A 152 -5.09 10.96 -3.16
C ARG A 152 -4.77 11.00 -4.65
N LEU A 153 -3.79 10.23 -5.12
CA LEU A 153 -3.50 10.10 -6.56
C LEU A 153 -4.65 9.46 -7.32
N VAL A 154 -5.30 8.43 -6.75
CA VAL A 154 -6.50 7.81 -7.33
C VAL A 154 -7.63 8.83 -7.43
N LEU A 155 -7.89 9.63 -6.40
CA LEU A 155 -8.91 10.68 -6.46
C LEU A 155 -8.54 11.78 -7.48
N ALA A 156 -7.27 12.17 -7.56
CA ALA A 156 -6.77 13.14 -8.54
C ALA A 156 -6.96 12.67 -9.99
N LEU A 157 -6.81 11.37 -10.28
CA LEU A 157 -7.15 10.80 -11.60
C LEU A 157 -8.60 11.07 -12.00
N TYR A 158 -9.51 11.20 -11.04
CA TYR A 158 -10.92 11.51 -11.26
C TYR A 158 -11.26 12.98 -11.04
N ALA A 159 -10.26 13.84 -10.84
CA ALA A 159 -10.43 15.26 -10.51
C ALA A 159 -11.36 15.48 -9.30
N ILE A 160 -11.27 14.61 -8.29
CA ILE A 160 -12.04 14.71 -7.04
C ILE A 160 -11.16 15.43 -6.01
N ASP A 161 -11.56 16.63 -5.61
CA ASP A 161 -10.88 17.48 -4.62
C ASP A 161 -11.76 17.79 -3.39
N ASP A 162 -12.96 17.21 -3.31
CA ASP A 162 -13.87 17.39 -2.19
C ASP A 162 -13.21 17.00 -0.85
N PRO A 163 -13.19 17.88 0.16
CA PRO A 163 -12.51 17.60 1.43
C PRO A 163 -13.05 16.39 2.20
N GLU A 164 -14.33 16.06 2.07
CA GLU A 164 -14.92 14.89 2.72
C GLU A 164 -14.51 13.60 1.98
N ALA A 165 -14.45 13.62 0.65
CA ALA A 165 -13.90 12.54 -0.16
C ALA A 165 -12.42 12.28 0.17
N LEU A 166 -11.60 13.35 0.29
CA LEU A 166 -10.19 13.24 0.63
C LEU A 166 -9.98 12.61 2.01
N ARG A 167 -10.68 13.11 3.05
CA ARG A 167 -10.63 12.50 4.39
C ARG A 167 -11.11 11.05 4.39
N GLY A 168 -12.18 10.77 3.64
CA GLY A 168 -12.72 9.42 3.51
C GLY A 168 -11.72 8.47 2.85
N SER A 169 -11.03 8.92 1.80
CA SER A 169 -9.97 8.16 1.13
C SER A 169 -8.79 7.92 2.06
N ASP A 170 -8.34 8.93 2.80
CA ASP A 170 -7.24 8.79 3.77
C ASP A 170 -7.58 7.72 4.83
N ASP A 171 -8.79 7.76 5.40
CA ASP A 171 -9.26 6.76 6.37
C ASP A 171 -9.29 5.35 5.75
N VAL A 172 -9.78 5.18 4.51
CA VAL A 172 -9.79 3.87 3.82
C VAL A 172 -8.39 3.36 3.53
N CYS A 173 -7.50 4.20 3.00
CA CYS A 173 -6.13 3.84 2.65
C CYS A 173 -5.33 3.45 3.90
N THR A 174 -5.44 4.24 4.98
CA THR A 174 -4.88 3.89 6.28
C THR A 174 -5.43 2.55 6.77
N ALA A 175 -6.75 2.32 6.69
CA ALA A 175 -7.34 1.06 7.12
C ALA A 175 -6.84 -0.16 6.31
N LEU A 176 -6.66 0.00 4.99
CA LEU A 176 -6.09 -1.04 4.12
C LEU A 176 -4.63 -1.35 4.51
N GLN A 177 -3.83 -0.33 4.78
CA GLN A 177 -2.44 -0.48 5.19
C GLN A 177 -2.32 -1.21 6.53
N LEU A 178 -3.11 -0.79 7.52
CA LEU A 178 -3.15 -1.45 8.82
C LEU A 178 -3.62 -2.91 8.69
N THR A 179 -4.65 -3.18 7.87
CA THR A 179 -5.07 -4.57 7.57
C THR A 179 -3.91 -5.40 7.03
N ASN A 180 -3.09 -4.86 6.13
CA ASN A 180 -1.90 -5.55 5.62
C ASN A 180 -0.91 -5.85 6.76
N PHE A 181 -0.58 -4.88 7.61
CA PHE A 181 0.31 -5.09 8.76
C PHE A 181 -0.17 -6.20 9.70
N TRP A 182 -1.46 -6.26 10.01
CA TRP A 182 -1.98 -7.31 10.89
C TRP A 182 -2.00 -8.69 10.21
N GLN A 183 -2.27 -8.72 8.91
CA GLN A 183 -2.25 -9.94 8.10
C GLN A 183 -0.82 -10.49 7.93
N ASP A 184 0.17 -9.60 7.83
CA ASP A 184 1.57 -9.93 7.54
C ASP A 184 2.49 -9.96 8.77
N LEU A 185 1.92 -9.76 9.98
CA LEU A 185 2.67 -9.70 11.25
C LEU A 185 3.76 -10.79 11.40
N GLY A 186 3.44 -12.05 11.09
CA GLY A 186 4.42 -13.13 11.18
C GLY A 186 5.58 -13.00 10.20
N ALA A 187 5.28 -12.58 8.97
CA ALA A 187 6.27 -12.37 7.92
C ALA A 187 7.12 -11.13 8.17
N ASP A 188 6.53 -10.06 8.73
CA ASP A 188 7.24 -8.84 9.10
C ASP A 188 8.18 -9.06 10.28
N LEU A 189 7.72 -9.77 11.32
CA LEU A 189 8.56 -10.15 12.45
C LEU A 189 9.76 -11.00 12.03
N ALA A 190 9.57 -11.93 11.08
CA ALA A 190 10.67 -12.73 10.54
C ALA A 190 11.72 -11.89 9.80
N ARG A 191 11.36 -10.68 9.35
CA ARG A 191 12.26 -9.68 8.75
C ARG A 191 12.75 -8.64 9.75
N GLY A 192 12.41 -8.77 11.03
CA GLY A 192 12.78 -7.81 12.07
C GLY A 192 11.94 -6.54 12.11
N ARG A 193 10.81 -6.50 11.38
CA ARG A 193 9.89 -5.34 11.35
C ARG A 193 8.72 -5.56 12.30
N LEU A 194 8.25 -4.48 12.89
CA LEU A 194 7.09 -4.48 13.77
C LEU A 194 6.31 -3.17 13.61
N PHE A 195 5.08 -3.29 13.10
CA PHE A 195 4.18 -2.16 12.91
C PHE A 195 3.18 -1.97 14.05
N ILE A 196 3.05 -2.93 14.97
CA ILE A 196 2.22 -2.76 16.18
C ILE A 196 2.83 -1.64 17.04
N PRO A 197 2.03 -0.65 17.49
CA PRO A 197 2.53 0.38 18.39
C PRO A 197 3.12 -0.17 19.68
N LEU A 198 4.23 0.40 20.13
CA LEU A 198 4.88 -0.02 21.37
C LEU A 198 4.01 0.22 22.60
N GLU A 199 3.19 1.27 22.59
CA GLU A 199 2.21 1.53 23.66
C GLU A 199 1.16 0.43 23.78
N ASP A 200 0.74 -0.17 22.65
CA ASP A 200 -0.23 -1.25 22.67
C ASP A 200 0.42 -2.58 23.08
N LEU A 201 1.67 -2.84 22.69
CA LEU A 201 2.44 -3.94 23.29
C LEU A 201 2.47 -3.83 24.81
N ALA A 202 2.81 -2.65 25.35
CA ALA A 202 2.84 -2.41 26.78
C ALA A 202 1.46 -2.58 27.43
N ARG A 203 0.39 -2.06 26.80
CA ARG A 203 -1.00 -2.18 27.27
C ARG A 203 -1.47 -3.63 27.43
N PHE A 204 -0.93 -4.55 26.62
CA PHE A 204 -1.27 -5.97 26.67
C PHE A 204 -0.22 -6.85 27.34
N ASP A 205 0.73 -6.25 28.07
CA ASP A 205 1.83 -6.93 28.78
C ASP A 205 2.72 -7.79 27.86
N LEU A 206 2.92 -7.34 26.62
CA LEU A 206 3.73 -8.01 25.61
C LEU A 206 5.09 -7.34 25.43
N LYS A 207 6.10 -8.15 25.09
CA LYS A 207 7.43 -7.68 24.69
C LYS A 207 7.72 -8.12 23.27
N GLN A 208 8.33 -7.23 22.48
CA GLN A 208 8.65 -7.45 21.07
C GLN A 208 9.47 -8.74 20.86
N ASP A 209 10.50 -8.97 21.67
CA ASP A 209 11.39 -10.14 21.61
C ASP A 209 10.73 -11.46 22.08
N ALA A 210 9.51 -11.38 22.59
CA ALA A 210 8.76 -12.50 23.16
C ALA A 210 7.44 -12.78 22.44
N LEU A 211 7.11 -12.07 21.36
CA LEU A 211 5.82 -12.21 20.66
C LEU A 211 5.56 -13.64 20.16
N SER A 212 6.60 -14.35 19.73
CA SER A 212 6.48 -15.73 19.24
C SER A 212 6.42 -16.79 20.36
N ARG A 213 6.55 -16.40 21.63
CA ARG A 213 6.50 -17.36 22.76
C ARG A 213 5.06 -17.82 23.01
N ALA A 214 4.90 -19.08 23.43
CA ALA A 214 3.59 -19.64 23.75
C ALA A 214 2.83 -18.84 24.83
N SER A 215 3.55 -18.27 25.80
CA SER A 215 2.99 -17.39 26.84
C SER A 215 2.31 -16.14 26.30
N SER A 216 2.74 -15.65 25.14
CA SER A 216 2.26 -14.41 24.53
C SER A 216 0.99 -14.59 23.70
N ARG A 217 0.61 -15.83 23.37
CA ARG A 217 -0.50 -16.14 22.44
C ARG A 217 -1.83 -15.52 22.85
N HIS A 218 -2.20 -15.60 24.13
CA HIS A 218 -3.47 -15.05 24.58
C HIS A 218 -3.47 -13.51 24.58
N GLY A 219 -2.37 -12.89 25.05
CA GLY A 219 -2.21 -11.44 25.00
C GLY A 219 -2.19 -10.89 23.58
N LEU A 220 -1.46 -11.55 22.68
CA LEU A 220 -1.37 -11.18 21.26
C LEU A 220 -2.72 -11.29 20.56
N GLY A 221 -3.53 -12.31 20.88
CA GLY A 221 -4.89 -12.41 20.37
C GLY A 221 -5.74 -11.19 20.77
N ARG A 222 -5.69 -10.76 22.05
CA ARG A 222 -6.42 -9.58 22.52
C ARG A 222 -5.90 -8.28 21.90
N LEU A 223 -4.58 -8.15 21.75
CA LEU A 223 -3.97 -7.02 21.07
C LEU A 223 -4.45 -6.94 19.62
N LEU A 224 -4.38 -8.03 18.85
CA LEU A 224 -4.84 -8.04 17.46
C LEU A 224 -6.33 -7.69 17.35
N SER A 225 -7.16 -8.15 18.28
CA SER A 225 -8.57 -7.73 18.34
C SER A 225 -8.75 -6.23 18.65
N HIS A 226 -7.85 -5.63 19.43
CA HIS A 226 -7.82 -4.19 19.67
C HIS A 226 -7.48 -3.42 18.38
N GLU A 227 -6.39 -3.77 17.73
CA GLU A 227 -5.96 -3.16 16.46
C GLU A 227 -7.00 -3.33 15.36
N CYS A 228 -7.60 -4.52 15.26
CA CYS A 228 -8.66 -4.79 14.30
C CYS A 228 -9.90 -3.91 14.56
N ARG A 229 -10.23 -3.61 15.82
CA ARG A 229 -11.36 -2.72 16.14
C ARG A 229 -11.08 -1.28 15.72
N ALA A 230 -9.89 -0.75 16.02
CA ALA A 230 -9.48 0.58 15.58
C ALA A 230 -9.48 0.68 14.04
N THR A 231 -8.96 -0.35 13.37
CA THR A 231 -8.93 -0.42 11.89
C THR A 231 -10.33 -0.48 11.27
N ARG A 232 -11.30 -1.19 11.90
CA ARG A 232 -12.71 -1.21 11.42
C ARG A 232 -13.36 0.17 11.48
N GLU A 233 -13.05 0.96 12.50
CA GLU A 233 -13.59 2.30 12.64
C GLU A 233 -13.11 3.21 11.49
N LEU A 234 -11.86 3.08 11.08
CA LEU A 234 -11.33 3.77 9.90
C LEU A 234 -12.09 3.40 8.63
N TYR A 235 -12.34 2.12 8.35
CA TYR A 235 -13.18 1.72 7.21
C TYR A 235 -14.60 2.33 7.28
N ARG A 236 -15.20 2.36 8.48
CA ARG A 236 -16.56 2.89 8.70
C ARG A 236 -16.63 4.37 8.35
N ARG A 237 -15.72 5.19 8.89
CA ARG A 237 -15.63 6.62 8.58
C ARG A 237 -15.27 6.85 7.11
N GLY A 238 -14.29 6.11 6.62
CA GLY A 238 -13.75 6.23 5.27
C GLY A 238 -14.76 5.90 4.16
N SER A 239 -15.76 5.06 4.44
CA SER A 239 -16.81 4.65 3.48
C SER A 239 -17.56 5.81 2.84
N VAL A 240 -17.54 7.00 3.44
CA VAL A 240 -18.10 8.23 2.87
C VAL A 240 -17.56 8.51 1.46
N VAL A 241 -16.27 8.24 1.20
CA VAL A 241 -15.62 8.48 -0.11
C VAL A 241 -16.38 7.85 -1.28
N THR A 242 -17.04 6.72 -1.05
CA THR A 242 -17.80 6.01 -2.09
C THR A 242 -18.99 6.82 -2.62
N ARG A 243 -19.48 7.80 -1.87
CA ARG A 243 -20.60 8.68 -2.25
C ARG A 243 -20.15 9.87 -3.10
N HIS A 244 -18.86 10.19 -3.08
CA HIS A 244 -18.27 11.32 -3.80
C HIS A 244 -17.57 10.87 -5.10
N ALA A 245 -17.59 9.57 -5.39
CA ALA A 245 -16.95 8.97 -6.55
C ALA A 245 -17.97 8.63 -7.66
N PRO A 246 -17.60 8.75 -8.95
CA PRO A 246 -18.40 8.23 -10.05
C PRO A 246 -18.71 6.74 -9.89
N PHE A 247 -19.83 6.28 -10.43
CA PHE A 247 -20.37 4.94 -10.18
C PHE A 247 -19.34 3.80 -10.23
N LEU A 248 -18.52 3.77 -11.27
CA LEU A 248 -17.50 2.73 -11.45
C LEU A 248 -16.37 2.80 -10.41
N LEU A 249 -15.91 4.00 -10.07
CA LEU A 249 -14.92 4.18 -9.00
C LEU A 249 -15.54 3.86 -7.63
N SER A 250 -16.78 4.28 -7.40
CA SER A 250 -17.54 3.94 -6.18
C SER A 250 -17.63 2.43 -5.98
N LEU A 251 -17.94 1.68 -7.04
CA LEU A 251 -17.98 0.22 -6.99
C LEU A 251 -16.62 -0.39 -6.67
N HIS A 252 -15.55 0.14 -7.26
CA HIS A 252 -14.18 -0.25 -6.97
C HIS A 252 -13.82 0.00 -5.50
N LEU A 253 -14.08 1.20 -4.98
CA LEU A 253 -13.82 1.57 -3.58
C LEU A 253 -14.60 0.69 -2.61
N ARG A 254 -15.89 0.41 -2.88
CA ARG A 254 -16.71 -0.51 -2.07
C ARG A 254 -16.13 -1.91 -2.05
N ALA A 255 -15.69 -2.43 -3.19
CA ALA A 255 -15.06 -3.74 -3.28
C ALA A 255 -13.76 -3.80 -2.47
N SER A 256 -12.94 -2.74 -2.52
CA SER A 256 -11.71 -2.63 -1.74
C SER A 256 -11.98 -2.59 -0.24
N ILE A 257 -12.94 -1.77 0.21
CA ILE A 257 -13.37 -1.70 1.62
C ILE A 257 -13.88 -3.07 2.09
N ALA A 258 -14.76 -3.70 1.31
CA ALA A 258 -15.34 -5.00 1.68
C ALA A 258 -14.29 -6.12 1.71
N GLY A 259 -13.31 -6.10 0.79
CA GLY A 259 -12.17 -7.02 0.80
C GLY A 259 -11.28 -6.83 2.01
N GLY A 260 -10.93 -5.58 2.31
CA GLY A 260 -10.14 -5.21 3.50
C GLY A 260 -10.83 -5.64 4.81
N LEU A 261 -12.12 -5.37 4.96
CA LEU A 261 -12.92 -5.82 6.10
C LEU A 261 -13.00 -7.36 6.22
N ALA A 262 -13.07 -8.07 5.10
CA ALA A 262 -13.10 -9.53 5.10
C ALA A 262 -11.76 -10.14 5.58
N ILE A 263 -10.63 -9.59 5.12
CA ILE A 263 -9.29 -9.97 5.62
C ILE A 263 -9.15 -9.60 7.09
N LEU A 264 -9.54 -8.38 7.48
CA LEU A 264 -9.46 -7.92 8.87
C LEU A 264 -10.28 -8.81 9.82
N GLY A 265 -11.46 -9.25 9.38
CA GLY A 265 -12.25 -10.25 10.10
C GLY A 265 -11.57 -11.63 10.18
N ALA A 266 -10.79 -12.02 9.17
CA ALA A 266 -10.02 -13.26 9.21
C ALA A 266 -8.82 -13.15 10.16
N VAL A 267 -8.11 -12.02 10.17
CA VAL A 267 -7.06 -11.69 11.14
C VAL A 267 -7.58 -11.81 12.57
N ASP A 268 -8.70 -11.12 12.88
CA ASP A 268 -9.29 -11.12 14.22
C ASP A 268 -9.71 -12.54 14.67
N ARG A 269 -10.25 -13.35 13.76
CA ARG A 269 -10.59 -14.77 14.05
C ARG A 269 -9.36 -15.66 14.26
N LEU A 270 -8.28 -15.44 13.51
CA LEU A 270 -7.03 -16.19 13.69
C LEU A 270 -6.32 -15.81 14.99
N GLY A 271 -6.43 -14.55 15.41
CA GLY A 271 -5.72 -14.01 16.58
C GLY A 271 -4.22 -14.27 16.45
N TRP A 272 -3.59 -14.79 17.49
CA TRP A 272 -2.14 -15.09 17.50
C TRP A 272 -1.66 -16.00 16.36
N ARG A 273 -2.54 -16.79 15.74
CA ARG A 273 -2.18 -17.72 14.65
C ARG A 273 -1.78 -17.00 13.36
N VAL A 274 -1.97 -15.67 13.26
CA VAL A 274 -1.44 -14.87 12.14
C VAL A 274 0.10 -14.89 12.07
N LEU A 275 0.77 -15.20 13.19
CA LEU A 275 2.22 -15.44 13.19
C LEU A 275 2.63 -16.66 12.35
N GLU A 276 1.73 -17.63 12.21
CA GLU A 276 1.98 -18.91 11.53
C GLU A 276 1.28 -18.97 10.16
N HIS A 277 0.12 -18.30 10.04
CA HIS A 277 -0.75 -18.40 8.89
C HIS A 277 -1.18 -17.01 8.45
N ARG A 278 -0.70 -16.59 7.28
CA ARG A 278 -1.21 -15.39 6.61
C ARG A 278 -2.64 -15.65 6.14
N PRO A 279 -3.68 -14.94 6.64
CA PRO A 279 -5.03 -15.10 6.11
C PRO A 279 -5.07 -14.69 4.64
N VAL A 280 -5.82 -15.39 3.80
CA VAL A 280 -6.06 -15.00 2.40
C VAL A 280 -7.52 -15.19 2.05
N LEU A 281 -8.07 -14.31 1.20
CA LEU A 281 -9.41 -14.55 0.66
C LEU A 281 -9.35 -15.65 -0.39
N SER A 282 -10.13 -16.71 -0.16
CA SER A 282 -10.37 -17.76 -1.17
C SER A 282 -11.10 -17.18 -2.39
N GLY A 283 -10.98 -17.85 -3.54
CA GLY A 283 -11.69 -17.44 -4.77
C GLY A 283 -13.19 -17.18 -4.56
N PRO A 284 -13.94 -18.10 -3.92
CA PRO A 284 -15.35 -17.89 -3.61
C PRO A 284 -15.61 -16.69 -2.68
N ALA A 285 -14.74 -16.47 -1.67
CA ALA A 285 -14.86 -15.32 -0.77
C ALA A 285 -14.66 -14.00 -1.53
N ARG A 286 -13.70 -13.93 -2.46
CA ARG A 286 -13.49 -12.75 -3.32
C ARG A 286 -14.72 -12.46 -4.18
N VAL A 287 -15.32 -13.49 -4.77
CA VAL A 287 -16.55 -13.35 -5.57
C VAL A 287 -17.71 -12.87 -4.71
N ALA A 288 -17.89 -13.43 -3.50
CA ALA A 288 -18.95 -13.01 -2.58
C ALA A 288 -18.78 -11.55 -2.14
N VAL A 289 -17.56 -11.11 -1.83
CA VAL A 289 -17.22 -9.72 -1.52
C VAL A 289 -17.57 -8.80 -2.69
N LEU A 290 -17.19 -9.19 -3.91
CA LEU A 290 -17.47 -8.43 -5.12
C LEU A 290 -18.98 -8.29 -5.36
N LEU A 291 -19.73 -9.39 -5.27
CA LEU A 291 -21.18 -9.40 -5.47
C LEU A 291 -21.91 -8.53 -4.44
N ARG A 292 -21.54 -8.61 -3.16
CA ARG A 292 -22.14 -7.76 -2.11
C ARG A 292 -21.85 -6.27 -2.35
N SER A 293 -20.66 -5.95 -2.84
CA SER A 293 -20.25 -4.59 -3.16
C SER A 293 -21.06 -4.01 -4.33
N VAL A 294 -21.36 -4.83 -5.35
CA VAL A 294 -22.25 -4.48 -6.47
C VAL A 294 -23.69 -4.28 -5.99
N LEU A 295 -24.18 -5.15 -5.12
CA LEU A 295 -25.56 -5.16 -4.65
C LEU A 295 -25.85 -4.17 -3.51
N GLY A 296 -24.83 -3.49 -2.97
CA GLY A 296 -24.99 -2.54 -1.86
C GLY A 296 -25.39 -3.20 -0.52
N ILE A 297 -25.14 -4.50 -0.37
CA ILE A 297 -25.48 -5.25 0.84
C ILE A 297 -24.29 -5.15 1.81
N HIS A 298 -24.38 -4.23 2.77
CA HIS A 298 -23.42 -4.13 3.87
C HIS A 298 -23.79 -5.14 4.98
N ALA A 299 -22.79 -5.84 5.53
CA ALA A 299 -22.92 -6.72 6.69
C ALA A 299 -22.50 -5.99 7.97
#